data_AF-A0A1Z3UA94-F1
#
_entry.id   AF-A0A1Z3UA94-F1
#
_cell.length_a   1.000
_cell.length_b   1.000
_cell.length_c   1.000
_cell.angle_alpha   90.00
_cell.angle_beta   90.00
_cell.angle_gamma   90.00
#
_symmetry.space_group_name_H-M   'P 1'
#
loop_
_entity.id
_entity.type
_entity.pdbx_description
1 polymer ?
#
loop_
_entity_poly.entity_id
_entity_poly.type
_entity_poly.pdbx_seq_one_letter_code
_entity_poly.pdbx_strand_id
1 'polypeptide(L)'
;MSNTIHIQIDRADGSLQRLIGLVERRGFHIDGMALADEGAFRRIALTVRGRDAGRCMDNLGRQIDRLFGVRRISNDIIQSEAA
;
A
#
# COMPACT_ATOMS: atom_id res chain seq x y z
N MET A 1 12.46 9.34 -7.27
CA MET A 1 11.30 9.98 -6.62
C MET A 1 10.50 8.90 -5.92
N SER A 2 10.04 9.17 -4.71
CA SER A 2 9.26 8.21 -3.91
C SER A 2 7.80 8.65 -3.89
N ASN A 3 6.89 7.68 -3.85
CA ASN A 3 5.46 7.88 -3.90
C ASN A 3 4.81 7.13 -2.74
N THR A 4 3.81 7.76 -2.11
CA THR A 4 3.08 7.16 -0.99
C THR A 4 1.75 6.58 -1.49
N ILE A 5 1.47 5.33 -1.13
CA ILE A 5 0.20 4.66 -1.37
C ILE A 5 -0.46 4.40 -0.02
N HIS A 6 -1.72 4.81 0.12
CA HIS A 6 -2.51 4.50 1.29
C HIS A 6 -3.35 3.25 1.05
N ILE A 7 -3.33 2.33 2.02
CA ILE A 7 -3.86 0.98 1.86
C ILE A 7 -4.54 0.57 3.16
N GLN A 8 -5.71 -0.04 3.07
CA GLN A 8 -6.30 -0.84 4.13
C GLN A 8 -5.97 -2.31 3.93
N ILE A 9 -5.61 -3.00 5.00
CA ILE A 9 -5.44 -4.44 5.02
C ILE A 9 -6.29 -5.07 6.10
N ASP A 10 -6.73 -6.30 5.87
CA ASP A 10 -7.35 -7.13 6.89
C ASP A 10 -6.35 -7.40 8.02
N ARG A 11 -6.85 -7.62 9.23
CA ARG A 11 -6.04 -8.10 10.36
C ARG A 11 -5.56 -9.56 10.19
N ALA A 12 -6.10 -10.27 9.21
CA ALA A 12 -5.75 -11.65 8.92
C ALA A 12 -4.26 -11.81 8.57
N ASP A 13 -3.69 -12.92 9.02
CA ASP A 13 -2.28 -13.21 8.78
C ASP A 13 -1.95 -13.27 7.28
N GLY A 14 -0.82 -12.65 6.93
CA GLY A 14 -0.26 -12.70 5.58
C GLY A 14 -0.71 -11.61 4.61
N SER A 15 -1.70 -10.77 4.92
CA SER A 15 -2.08 -9.65 4.02
C SER A 15 -0.96 -8.63 3.85
N LEU A 16 -0.30 -8.27 4.96
CA LEU A 16 0.91 -7.44 4.92
C LEU A 16 2.05 -8.13 4.14
N GLN A 17 2.33 -9.40 4.43
CA GLN A 17 3.40 -10.15 3.76
C GLN A 17 3.17 -10.24 2.24
N ARG A 18 1.93 -10.48 1.80
CA ARG A 18 1.55 -10.52 0.38
C ARG A 18 1.74 -9.16 -0.28
N LEU A 19 1.37 -8.08 0.39
CA LEU A 19 1.58 -6.70 -0.07
C LEU A 19 3.07 -6.39 -0.26
N ILE A 20 3.88 -6.61 0.78
CA ILE A 20 5.34 -6.37 0.73
C ILE A 20 5.98 -7.19 -0.38
N GLY A 21 5.67 -8.49 -0.43
CA GLY A 21 6.21 -9.37 -1.46
C GLY A 21 5.80 -8.95 -2.87
N LEU A 22 4.58 -8.45 -3.09
CA LEU A 22 4.17 -7.93 -4.40
C LEU A 22 5.03 -6.73 -4.79
N VAL A 23 5.16 -5.74 -3.90
CA VAL A 23 5.89 -4.49 -4.18
C VAL A 23 7.34 -4.78 -4.55
N GLU A 24 8.03 -5.61 -3.76
CA GLU A 24 9.43 -5.94 -4.01
C GLU A 24 9.62 -6.74 -5.32
N ARG A 25 8.79 -7.76 -5.56
CA ARG A 25 8.85 -8.57 -6.80
C ARG A 25 8.55 -7.78 -8.07
N ARG A 26 7.86 -6.64 -7.96
CA ARG A 26 7.52 -5.78 -9.09
C ARG A 26 8.57 -4.71 -9.39
N GLY A 27 9.68 -4.74 -8.66
CA GLY A 27 10.83 -3.88 -8.87
C GLY A 27 10.67 -2.52 -8.21
N PHE A 28 10.00 -2.46 -7.06
CA PHE A 28 9.97 -1.27 -6.22
C PHE A 28 10.82 -1.50 -4.96
N HIS A 29 11.43 -0.43 -4.48
CA HIS A 29 11.96 -0.32 -3.13
C HIS A 29 10.88 0.21 -2.22
N ILE A 30 10.86 -0.27 -0.98
CA ILE A 30 10.06 0.31 0.10
C ILE A 30 10.99 1.25 0.85
N ASP A 31 10.75 2.55 0.70
CA ASP A 31 11.55 3.58 1.37
C ASP A 31 10.99 3.89 2.77
N GLY A 32 9.73 3.53 3.05
CA GLY A 32 9.12 3.69 4.37
C GLY A 32 7.73 3.07 4.48
N MET A 33 7.31 2.77 5.71
CA MET A 33 5.98 2.25 6.00
C MET A 33 5.50 2.74 7.38
N ALA A 34 4.28 3.25 7.44
CA ALA A 34 3.58 3.52 8.70
C ALA A 34 2.32 2.65 8.78
N LEU A 35 2.02 2.16 9.98
CA LEU A 35 0.88 1.29 10.26
C LEU A 35 0.02 1.94 11.35
N ALA A 36 -1.29 1.98 11.13
CA ALA A 36 -2.28 2.43 12.11
C ALA A 36 -3.39 1.38 12.23
N ASP A 37 -3.95 1.25 13.42
CA ASP A 37 -5.05 0.31 13.67
C ASP A 37 -6.40 1.02 13.50
N GLU A 38 -7.32 0.41 12.75
CA GLU A 38 -8.65 0.93 12.42
C GLU A 38 -9.72 -0.12 12.70
N GLY A 39 -9.71 -0.62 13.95
CA GLY A 39 -10.69 -1.57 14.45
C GLY A 39 -10.64 -2.89 13.69
N ALA A 40 -11.53 -3.05 12.71
CA ALA A 40 -11.63 -4.26 11.88
C ALA A 40 -10.47 -4.40 10.87
N PHE A 41 -9.82 -3.29 10.52
CA PHE A 41 -8.74 -3.24 9.54
C PHE A 41 -7.48 -2.57 10.10
N ARG A 42 -6.41 -2.57 9.33
CA ARG A 42 -5.23 -1.74 9.57
C ARG A 42 -5.00 -0.83 8.38
N ARG A 43 -4.67 0.44 8.62
CA ARG A 43 -4.26 1.39 7.59
C ARG A 43 -2.75 1.38 7.48
N ILE A 44 -2.27 1.43 6.24
CA ILE A 44 -0.86 1.48 5.86
C ILE A 44 -0.64 2.70 5.00
N ALA A 45 0.35 3.51 5.35
CA ALA A 45 0.97 4.46 4.43
C ALA A 45 2.30 3.86 3.94
N LEU A 46 2.33 3.41 2.69
CA LEU A 46 3.49 2.73 2.11
C LEU A 46 4.20 3.67 1.13
N THR A 47 5.43 4.04 1.46
CA THR A 47 6.28 4.87 0.60
C THR A 47 7.19 3.97 -0.24
N VAL A 48 7.06 4.07 -1.56
CA VAL A 48 7.80 3.24 -2.51
C VAL A 48 8.50 4.07 -3.57
N ARG A 49 9.56 3.50 -4.15
CA ARG A 49 10.28 4.08 -5.27
C ARG A 49 10.60 3.00 -6.29
N GLY A 50 10.42 3.31 -7.56
CA GLY A 50 10.84 2.40 -8.65
C GLY A 50 12.36 2.16 -8.59
N ARG A 51 12.78 0.90 -8.81
CA ARG A 51 14.20 0.54 -8.96
C ARG A 51 14.82 1.13 -10.23
N ASP A 52 14.00 1.35 -11.24
CA ASP A 52 14.35 1.92 -12.54
C ASP A 52 13.23 2.85 -13.06
N ALA A 53 13.52 3.60 -14.12
CA ALA A 53 12.58 4.54 -14.74
C ALA A 53 11.39 3.86 -15.44
N GLY A 54 11.44 2.54 -15.68
CA GLY A 54 10.36 1.78 -16.30
C GLY A 54 9.28 1.34 -15.33
N ARG A 55 9.39 1.65 -14.03
CA ARG A 55 8.41 1.26 -13.03
C ARG A 55 7.24 2.25 -12.99
N CYS A 56 6.02 1.74 -13.19
CA CYS A 56 4.79 2.53 -13.25
C CYS A 56 3.95 2.33 -11.98
N MET A 57 3.64 3.42 -11.28
CA MET A 57 2.83 3.41 -10.06
C MET A 57 1.39 2.94 -10.31
N ASP A 58 0.79 3.27 -11.46
CA ASP A 58 -0.58 2.84 -11.80
C ASP A 58 -0.67 1.32 -11.96
N ASN A 59 0.34 0.72 -12.59
CA ASN A 59 0.42 -0.73 -12.74
C ASN A 59 0.59 -1.41 -11.38
N LEU A 60 1.41 -0.85 -10.49
CA LEU A 60 1.54 -1.34 -9.12
C LEU A 60 0.19 -1.23 -8.38
N GLY A 61 -0.50 -0.10 -8.50
CA GLY A 61 -1.82 0.10 -7.88
C GLY A 61 -2.83 -0.95 -8.31
N ARG A 62 -2.97 -1.18 -9.63
CA ARG A 62 -3.87 -2.22 -10.17
C ARG A 62 -3.50 -3.64 -9.72
N GLN A 63 -2.23 -3.90 -9.47
CA GLN A 63 -1.77 -5.19 -8.96
C GLN A 63 -2.07 -5.35 -7.47
N ILE A 64 -1.95 -4.28 -6.68
CA ILE A 64 -2.36 -4.24 -5.27
C ILE A 64 -3.86 -4.51 -5.15
N ASP A 65 -4.69 -3.93 -6.02
CA ASP A 65 -6.15 -4.13 -6.01
C ASP A 65 -6.57 -5.60 -6.23
N ARG A 66 -5.67 -6.45 -6.73
CA ARG A 66 -5.92 -7.88 -6.93
C ARG A 66 -5.50 -8.75 -5.74
N LEU A 67 -4.89 -8.16 -4.71
CA LEU A 67 -4.49 -8.89 -3.51
C LEU A 67 -5.71 -9.11 -2.60
N PHE A 68 -5.88 -10.35 -2.13
CA PHE A 68 -6.89 -10.68 -1.14
C PHE A 68 -6.63 -9.95 0.19
N GLY A 69 -7.67 -9.36 0.79
CA GLY A 69 -7.58 -8.66 2.08
C GLY A 69 -6.71 -7.40 2.05
N VAL A 70 -6.59 -6.77 0.87
CA VAL A 70 -5.87 -5.51 0.65
C VAL A 70 -6.74 -4.61 -0.23
N ARG A 71 -6.85 -3.34 0.13
CA ARG A 71 -7.60 -2.33 -0.63
C ARG A 71 -6.86 -1.01 -0.61
N ARG A 72 -6.66 -0.37 -1.76
CA ARG A 72 -6.13 1.00 -1.80
C ARG A 72 -7.22 1.98 -1.36
N ILE A 73 -6.83 2.99 -0.59
CA ILE A 73 -7.73 4.08 -0.16
C ILE A 73 -7.26 5.40 -0.77
N SER A 74 -8.23 6.20 -1.20
CA SER A 74 -7.97 7.55 -1.73
C SER A 74 -7.60 8.49 -0.58
N ASN A 75 -6.77 9.49 -0.88
CA ASN A 75 -6.31 10.46 0.11
C ASN A 75 -7.48 11.29 0.71
N ASP A 76 -8.56 11.48 -0.06
CA ASP A 76 -9.75 12.21 0.39
C ASP A 76 -10.47 11.54 1.57
N ILE A 77 -10.38 10.22 1.67
CA ILE A 77 -11.00 9.45 2.76
C ILE A 77 -10.23 9.68 4.08
N ILE A 78 -8.92 9.95 3.99
CA ILE A 78 -8.04 10.09 5.15
C ILE A 78 -8.27 11.42 5.88
N GLN A 79 -8.72 12.46 5.19
CA GLN A 79 -9.00 13.77 5.81
C GLN A 79 -10.39 13.84 6.50
N SER A 80 -11.33 12.96 6.15
CA SER A 80 -12.70 13.02 6.70
C SER A 80 -12.82 12.44 8.12
N GLU A 81 -11.81 11.75 8.65
CA GLU A 81 -11.81 11.24 10.03
C GLU A 81 -11.10 12.18 11.03
N ALA A 82 -10.54 13.29 10.56
CA ALA A 82 -9.83 14.27 11.38
C ALA A 82 -10.63 15.56 11.64
N ALA A 83 -11.91 15.58 11.30
CA ALA A 83 -12.83 16.72 11.45
C ALA A 83 -13.93 16.45 12.47
#